data_AF-A0A0H4T6G6-F1
#
_entry.id   AF-A0A0H4T6G6-F1
#
_cell.length_a   1.000
_cell.length_b   1.000
_cell.length_c   1.000
_cell.angle_alpha   90.00
_cell.angle_beta   90.00
_cell.angle_gamma   90.00
#
_symmetry.space_group_name_H-M   'P 1'
#
loop_
_entity.id
_entity.type
_entity.pdbx_description
1 polymer ?
#
loop_
_entity_poly.entity_id
_entity_poly.type
_entity_poly.pdbx_seq_one_letter_code
_entity_poly.pdbx_strand_id
1 'polypeptide(L)'
;MANHPFEIDAFVLLPDHVHCIWTLPPDDGDYAMRWNIVKRLVSQATRNDIVPLLSASSIKRKELGLWQRRFWEHQIRDDDDFARHVDYIHWNPMKHGYVSRVVDWPYSSFHQYLRNGVYPENWAGTAECDRAHSARCDFGEME
;
A
#
# COMPACT_ATOMS: atom_id res chain seq x y z
N MET A 1 -4.26 1.80 18.79
CA MET A 1 -3.61 0.63 18.16
C MET A 1 -3.19 -0.42 19.19
N ALA A 2 -2.76 -0.05 20.41
CA ALA A 2 -2.42 -1.03 21.46
C ALA A 2 -3.50 -2.10 21.74
N ASN A 3 -4.79 -1.76 21.56
CA ASN A 3 -5.91 -2.69 21.76
C ASN A 3 -6.38 -3.42 20.47
N HIS A 4 -5.73 -3.17 19.32
CA HIS A 4 -6.04 -3.81 18.03
C HIS A 4 -4.72 -4.09 17.29
N PRO A 5 -3.89 -5.04 17.80
CA PRO A 5 -2.60 -5.35 17.19
C PRO A 5 -2.79 -6.01 15.82
N PHE A 6 -1.82 -5.81 14.95
CA PHE A 6 -1.66 -6.49 13.67
C PHE A 6 -0.22 -6.29 13.20
N GLU A 7 0.24 -7.16 12.31
CA GLU A 7 1.53 -7.05 11.66
C GLU A 7 1.34 -6.49 10.25
N ILE A 8 2.32 -5.72 9.78
CA ILE A 8 2.33 -5.21 8.41
C ILE A 8 3.38 -6.02 7.67
N ASP A 9 2.93 -6.96 6.85
CA ASP A 9 3.81 -7.83 6.07
C ASP A 9 4.39 -7.05 4.89
N ALA A 10 3.54 -6.30 4.18
CA ALA A 10 3.95 -5.43 3.09
C ALA A 10 3.08 -4.17 3.02
N PHE A 11 3.66 -3.05 2.58
CA PHE A 11 2.88 -1.86 2.24
C PHE A 11 3.58 -0.98 1.19
N VAL A 12 2.77 -0.20 0.49
CA VAL A 12 3.20 0.95 -0.32
C VAL A 12 2.20 2.08 -0.15
N LEU A 13 2.72 3.29 0.08
CA LEU A 13 1.93 4.52 0.06
C LEU A 13 2.23 5.27 -1.23
N LEU A 14 1.18 5.55 -1.99
CA LEU A 14 1.21 6.33 -3.22
C LEU A 14 0.52 7.69 -2.99
N PRO A 15 0.68 8.67 -3.89
CA PRO A 15 0.05 9.98 -3.75
C PRO A 15 -1.48 9.95 -3.60
N ASP A 16 -2.15 8.95 -4.18
CA ASP A 16 -3.60 8.83 -4.27
C ASP A 16 -4.19 7.58 -3.57
N HIS A 17 -3.38 6.56 -3.30
CA HIS A 17 -3.84 5.33 -2.64
C HIS A 17 -2.75 4.61 -1.85
N VAL A 18 -3.13 3.54 -1.16
CA VAL A 18 -2.25 2.69 -0.35
C VAL A 18 -2.61 1.23 -0.60
N HIS A 19 -1.60 0.37 -0.75
CA HIS A 19 -1.78 -1.07 -0.69
C HIS A 19 -1.01 -1.63 0.50
N CYS A 20 -1.58 -2.64 1.17
CA CYS A 20 -0.89 -3.33 2.26
C CYS A 20 -1.42 -4.74 2.48
N ILE A 21 -0.57 -5.61 3.02
CA ILE A 21 -0.91 -6.93 3.56
C ILE A 21 -0.74 -6.86 5.07
N TRP A 22 -1.77 -7.31 5.79
CA TRP A 22 -1.73 -7.41 7.24
C TRP A 22 -1.96 -8.85 7.69
N THR A 23 -1.16 -9.28 8.66
CA THR A 23 -1.43 -10.46 9.45
C THR A 23 -2.11 -10.04 10.75
N LEU A 24 -3.31 -10.57 10.99
CA LEU A 24 -4.07 -10.32 12.21
C LEU A 24 -3.82 -11.40 13.25
N PRO A 25 -4.04 -11.11 14.56
CA PRO A 25 -3.95 -12.12 15.59
C PRO A 25 -4.91 -13.30 15.33
N PRO A 26 -4.56 -14.52 15.78
CA PRO A 26 -5.49 -15.64 15.77
C PRO A 26 -6.81 -15.25 16.45
N ASP A 27 -7.92 -15.71 15.87
CA ASP A 27 -9.28 -15.46 16.34
C ASP A 27 -9.75 -13.98 16.34
N ASP A 28 -8.97 -13.06 15.75
CA ASP A 28 -9.35 -11.65 15.55
C ASP A 28 -9.27 -11.26 14.07
N GLY A 29 -10.39 -11.40 13.36
CA GLY A 29 -10.50 -11.04 11.95
C GLY A 29 -10.92 -9.59 11.69
N ASP A 30 -10.96 -8.71 12.69
CA ASP A 30 -11.56 -7.37 12.55
C ASP A 30 -10.58 -6.37 11.91
N TYR A 31 -10.23 -6.60 10.63
CA TYR A 31 -9.47 -5.64 9.81
C TYR A 31 -10.25 -4.35 9.58
N ALA A 32 -11.59 -4.42 9.53
CA ALA A 32 -12.45 -3.28 9.25
C ALA A 32 -12.35 -2.22 10.36
N MET A 33 -12.36 -2.63 11.64
CA MET A 33 -12.13 -1.74 12.77
C MET A 33 -10.74 -1.10 12.72
N ARG A 34 -9.69 -1.89 12.39
CA ARG A 34 -8.31 -1.38 12.26
C ARG A 34 -8.23 -0.31 11.18
N TRP A 35 -8.81 -0.56 10.01
CA TRP A 35 -8.91 0.44 8.94
C TRP A 35 -9.69 1.69 9.36
N ASN A 36 -10.80 1.54 10.09
CA ASN A 36 -11.57 2.68 10.60
C ASN A 36 -10.72 3.55 11.53
N ILE A 37 -9.93 2.92 12.42
CA ILE A 37 -9.00 3.62 13.31
C ILE A 37 -7.92 4.34 12.50
N VAL A 38 -7.27 3.67 11.54
CA VAL A 38 -6.24 4.27 10.67
C VAL A 38 -6.80 5.49 9.94
N LYS A 39 -7.91 5.33 9.21
CA LYS A 39 -8.54 6.40 8.44
C LYS A 39 -8.92 7.58 9.33
N ARG A 40 -9.40 7.33 10.55
CA ARG A 40 -9.72 8.38 11.53
C ARG A 40 -8.47 9.12 11.99
N LEU A 41 -7.42 8.41 12.39
CA LEU A 41 -6.19 9.02 12.92
C LEU A 41 -5.49 9.86 11.86
N VAL A 42 -5.38 9.36 10.63
CA VAL A 42 -4.81 10.13 9.52
C VAL A 42 -5.65 11.38 9.24
N SER A 43 -6.98 11.24 9.16
CA SER A 43 -7.88 12.38 8.95
C SER A 43 -7.78 13.47 10.03
N GLN A 44 -7.45 13.08 11.27
CA GLN A 44 -7.22 14.02 12.36
C GLN A 44 -5.85 14.69 12.23
N ALA A 45 -4.81 13.92 11.93
CA ALA A 45 -3.44 14.41 11.82
C ALA A 45 -3.27 15.39 10.65
N THR A 46 -3.89 15.12 9.50
CA THR A 46 -3.76 15.93 8.28
C THR A 46 -4.86 16.97 8.11
N ARG A 47 -5.74 17.13 9.12
CA ARG A 47 -6.92 18.01 9.01
C ARG A 47 -6.54 19.44 8.62
N ASN A 48 -5.52 20.00 9.26
CA ASN A 48 -5.12 21.38 9.05
C ASN A 48 -4.49 21.61 7.67
N ASP A 49 -3.91 20.56 7.09
CA ASP A 49 -3.33 20.61 5.74
C ASP A 49 -4.40 20.46 4.66
N ILE A 50 -5.44 19.65 4.94
CA ILE A 50 -6.52 19.36 3.98
C ILE A 50 -7.58 20.45 3.95
N VAL A 51 -7.97 21.00 5.11
CA VAL A 51 -9.07 21.97 5.20
C VAL A 51 -8.91 23.17 4.24
N PRO A 52 -7.72 23.78 4.08
CA PRO A 52 -7.50 24.86 3.10
C PRO A 52 -7.74 24.47 1.64
N LEU A 53 -7.68 23.17 1.31
CA LEU A 53 -7.84 22.64 -0.06
C LEU A 53 -9.30 22.27 -0.38
N LEU A 54 -10.22 22.37 0.58
CA LEU A 54 -11.59 21.92 0.42
C LEU A 54 -12.46 22.90 -0.38
N SER A 55 -13.31 22.34 -1.24
CA SER A 55 -14.39 23.12 -1.87
C SER A 55 -15.40 23.63 -0.84
N ALA A 56 -16.09 24.74 -1.13
CA ALA A 56 -17.17 25.27 -0.30
C ALA A 56 -18.28 24.21 -0.03
N SER A 57 -18.56 23.35 -1.01
CA SER A 57 -19.50 22.23 -0.86
C SER A 57 -19.01 21.18 0.15
N SER A 58 -17.73 20.82 0.10
CA SER A 58 -17.11 19.87 1.05
C SER A 58 -17.11 20.43 2.48
N ILE A 59 -16.80 21.72 2.64
CA ILE A 59 -16.86 22.42 3.93
C ILE A 59 -18.29 22.39 4.49
N LYS A 60 -19.30 22.71 3.68
CA LYS A 60 -20.72 22.68 4.09
C LYS A 60 -21.17 21.30 4.57
N ARG A 61 -20.68 20.23 3.93
CA ARG A 61 -20.99 18.84 4.30
C ARG A 61 -20.10 18.29 5.43
N LYS A 62 -19.12 19.07 5.90
CA LYS A 62 -18.10 18.65 6.88
C LYS A 62 -17.35 17.39 6.43
N GLU A 63 -17.16 17.24 5.12
CA GLU A 63 -16.45 16.11 4.52
C GLU A 63 -15.02 16.54 4.15
N LEU A 64 -14.02 15.79 4.63
CA LEU A 64 -12.63 16.01 4.23
C LEU A 64 -12.32 15.44 2.84
N GLY A 65 -13.15 14.52 2.32
CA GLY A 65 -12.94 13.90 1.01
C GLY A 65 -11.65 13.09 0.86
N LEU A 66 -10.89 12.88 1.94
CA LEU A 66 -9.58 12.23 1.92
C LEU A 66 -9.64 10.74 1.52
N TRP A 67 -10.69 10.04 1.94
CA TRP A 67 -10.81 8.59 1.74
C TRP A 67 -11.95 8.26 0.80
N GLN A 68 -11.69 7.37 -0.16
CA GLN A 68 -12.75 6.68 -0.90
C GLN A 68 -13.68 5.93 0.07
N ARG A 69 -14.98 5.87 -0.29
CA ARG A 69 -15.96 5.08 0.45
C ARG A 69 -15.68 3.60 0.19
N ARG A 70 -15.53 2.82 1.28
CA ARG A 70 -15.06 1.42 1.28
C ARG A 70 -13.57 1.30 0.93
N PHE A 71 -13.11 0.07 0.85
CA PHE A 71 -11.79 -0.35 0.41
C PHE A 71 -11.97 -1.70 -0.27
N TRP A 72 -10.94 -2.14 -0.97
CA TRP A 72 -10.89 -3.49 -1.52
C TRP A 72 -10.18 -4.41 -0.51
N GLU A 73 -10.64 -5.65 -0.42
CA GLU A 73 -10.05 -6.68 0.43
C GLU A 73 -9.92 -8.03 -0.28
N HIS A 74 -8.81 -8.72 0.00
CA HIS A 74 -8.59 -10.11 -0.37
C HIS A 74 -7.89 -10.85 0.74
N GLN A 75 -8.30 -12.10 0.91
CA GLN A 75 -7.70 -13.01 1.85
C GLN A 75 -6.64 -13.85 1.13
N ILE A 76 -5.37 -13.62 1.48
CA ILE A 76 -4.25 -14.43 1.04
C ILE A 76 -4.45 -15.89 1.51
N ARG A 77 -4.28 -16.84 0.59
CA ARG A 77 -4.64 -18.26 0.84
C ARG A 77 -3.45 -19.19 0.99
N ASP A 78 -2.31 -18.81 0.41
CA ASP A 78 -1.10 -19.62 0.38
C ASP A 78 0.14 -18.73 0.14
N ASP A 79 1.32 -19.34 0.25
CA ASP A 79 2.61 -18.65 0.15
C ASP A 79 2.87 -18.08 -1.25
N ASP A 80 2.37 -18.73 -2.31
CA ASP A 80 2.52 -18.24 -3.68
C ASP A 80 1.66 -16.99 -3.89
N ASP A 81 0.45 -16.98 -3.35
CA ASP A 81 -0.45 -15.83 -3.35
C ASP A 81 0.13 -14.66 -2.55
N PHE A 82 0.70 -14.95 -1.39
CA PHE A 82 1.42 -13.97 -0.59
C PHE A 82 2.56 -13.33 -1.39
N ALA A 83 3.44 -14.14 -1.97
CA ALA A 83 4.60 -13.65 -2.72
C ALA A 83 4.19 -12.75 -3.90
N ARG A 84 3.17 -13.15 -4.66
CA ARG A 84 2.64 -12.33 -5.77
C ARG A 84 2.13 -10.97 -5.31
N HIS A 85 1.39 -10.92 -4.20
CA HIS A 85 0.85 -9.66 -3.69
C HIS A 85 1.93 -8.76 -3.10
N VAL A 86 2.95 -9.31 -2.43
CA VAL A 86 4.10 -8.54 -1.96
C VAL A 86 4.84 -7.91 -3.15
N ASP A 87 5.14 -8.71 -4.17
CA ASP A 87 5.80 -8.23 -5.40
C ASP A 87 4.96 -7.10 -6.04
N TYR A 88 3.65 -7.29 -6.19
CA TYR A 88 2.78 -6.26 -6.76
C TYR A 88 2.78 -4.96 -5.97
N ILE A 89 2.68 -5.04 -4.64
CA ILE A 89 2.71 -3.89 -3.74
C ILE A 89 4.01 -3.10 -3.93
N HIS A 90 5.16 -3.78 -3.98
CA HIS A 90 6.45 -3.09 -4.11
C HIS A 90 6.71 -2.58 -5.53
N TRP A 91 6.19 -3.26 -6.54
CA TRP A 91 6.29 -2.83 -7.94
C TRP A 91 5.37 -1.63 -8.27
N ASN A 92 4.30 -1.44 -7.50
CA ASN A 92 3.24 -0.46 -7.78
C ASN A 92 3.73 0.99 -8.07
N PRO A 93 4.75 1.55 -7.39
CA PRO A 93 5.26 2.88 -7.73
C PRO A 93 5.80 3.00 -9.16
N MET A 94 6.40 1.92 -9.69
CA MET A 94 6.82 1.86 -11.10
C MET A 94 5.62 1.70 -12.03
N LYS A 95 4.64 0.84 -11.68
CA LYS A 95 3.38 0.68 -12.43
C LYS A 95 2.70 2.03 -12.69
N HIS A 96 2.66 2.88 -11.68
CA HIS A 96 2.06 4.23 -11.76
C HIS A 96 3.01 5.30 -12.32
N GLY A 97 4.24 4.94 -12.72
CA GLY A 97 5.18 5.84 -13.37
C GLY A 97 5.85 6.86 -12.43
N TYR A 98 5.77 6.66 -11.11
CA TYR A 98 6.37 7.60 -10.15
C TYR A 98 7.90 7.48 -10.07
N VAL A 99 8.43 6.29 -10.34
CA VAL A 99 9.88 6.00 -10.34
C VAL A 99 10.23 5.06 -11.50
N SER A 100 11.49 5.12 -11.94
CA SER A 100 12.03 4.17 -12.94
C SER A 100 12.62 2.91 -12.29
N ARG A 101 12.89 2.94 -10.98
CA ARG A 101 13.37 1.82 -10.18
C ARG A 101 12.62 1.77 -8.86
N VAL A 102 12.23 0.58 -8.41
CA VAL A 102 11.48 0.42 -7.15
C VAL A 102 12.26 0.96 -5.95
N VAL A 103 13.58 0.77 -5.92
CA VAL A 103 14.45 1.26 -4.85
C VAL A 103 14.41 2.79 -4.69
N ASP A 104 14.02 3.53 -5.72
CA ASP A 104 13.94 5.00 -5.65
C ASP A 104 12.66 5.48 -4.93
N TRP A 105 11.70 4.58 -4.61
CA TRP A 105 10.47 4.95 -3.90
C TRP A 105 10.60 4.76 -2.38
N PRO A 106 10.70 5.83 -1.58
CA PRO A 106 10.96 5.72 -0.14
C PRO A 106 9.75 5.27 0.68
N TYR A 107 8.53 5.41 0.15
CA TYR A 107 7.28 5.22 0.90
C TYR A 107 6.73 3.80 0.75
N SER A 108 7.54 2.80 1.02
CA SER A 108 7.14 1.37 0.96
C SER A 108 7.95 0.51 1.93
N SER A 109 7.46 -0.71 2.21
CA SER A 109 8.24 -1.71 2.95
C SER A 109 9.34 -2.39 2.12
N PHE A 110 9.46 -2.10 0.81
CA PHE A 110 10.48 -2.69 -0.07
C PHE A 110 11.89 -2.59 0.53
N HIS A 111 12.22 -1.45 1.14
CA HIS A 111 13.53 -1.22 1.76
C HIS A 111 13.86 -2.20 2.89
N GLN A 112 12.84 -2.66 3.63
CA GLN A 112 13.03 -3.69 4.65
C GLN A 112 13.34 -5.05 4.00
N TYR A 113 12.64 -5.38 2.92
CA TYR A 113 12.86 -6.62 2.16
C TYR A 113 14.23 -6.64 1.49
N LEU A 114 14.67 -5.49 0.95
CA LEU A 114 16.02 -5.29 0.43
C LEU A 114 17.08 -5.52 1.51
N ARG A 115 16.94 -4.89 2.69
CA ARG A 115 17.89 -5.07 3.80
C ARG A 115 17.96 -6.51 4.32
N ASN A 116 16.84 -7.22 4.27
CA ASN A 116 16.75 -8.61 4.68
C ASN A 116 17.22 -9.60 3.60
N GLY A 117 17.61 -9.11 2.42
CA GLY A 117 18.12 -9.94 1.31
C GLY A 117 17.04 -10.68 0.52
N VAL A 118 15.75 -10.29 0.68
CA VAL A 118 14.65 -10.89 -0.08
C VAL A 118 14.66 -10.38 -1.52
N TYR A 119 14.87 -9.07 -1.71
CA TYR A 119 15.04 -8.47 -3.03
C TYR A 119 16.48 -8.00 -3.25
N PRO A 120 17.02 -8.12 -4.48
CA PRO A 120 18.21 -7.37 -4.86
C PRO A 120 17.88 -5.90 -5.14
N GLU A 121 18.88 -5.01 -5.06
CA GLU A 121 18.70 -3.56 -5.30
C GLU A 121 18.16 -3.26 -6.71
N ASN A 122 18.54 -4.08 -7.69
CA ASN A 122 18.13 -3.97 -9.09
C ASN A 122 16.88 -4.80 -9.45
N TRP A 123 16.10 -5.24 -8.47
CA TRP A 123 14.95 -6.14 -8.65
C TRP A 123 14.00 -5.71 -9.77
N ALA A 124 13.63 -4.42 -9.83
CA ALA A 124 12.84 -3.86 -10.91
C ALA A 124 13.34 -2.45 -11.28
N GLY A 125 13.57 -2.22 -12.59
CA GLY A 125 14.00 -0.92 -13.13
C GLY A 125 15.40 -0.83 -13.75
N THR A 126 16.04 -1.94 -14.13
CA THR A 126 17.32 -1.91 -14.88
C THR A 126 17.17 -2.41 -16.33
N ALA A 127 18.04 -1.93 -17.23
CA ALA A 127 17.98 -2.06 -18.69
C ALA A 127 18.00 -3.51 -19.24
N GLU A 128 18.20 -4.53 -18.40
CA GLU A 128 18.19 -5.95 -18.78
C GLU A 128 16.88 -6.67 -18.41
N CYS A 129 15.96 -6.02 -17.68
CA CYS A 129 14.71 -6.65 -17.24
C CYS A 129 13.63 -6.77 -18.33
N ASP A 130 13.86 -6.22 -19.53
CA ASP A 130 12.81 -6.09 -20.56
C ASP A 130 12.45 -7.39 -21.30
N ARG A 131 13.17 -8.51 -21.10
CA ARG A 131 12.84 -9.77 -21.81
C ARG A 131 12.71 -11.03 -20.97
N ALA A 132 13.31 -11.10 -19.77
CA ALA A 132 13.20 -12.28 -18.89
C ALA A 132 12.24 -12.09 -17.71
N HIS A 133 12.05 -10.84 -17.25
CA HIS A 133 11.14 -10.51 -16.14
C HIS A 133 9.75 -10.07 -16.60
N SER A 134 9.54 -9.73 -17.88
CA SER A 134 8.23 -9.27 -18.36
C SER A 134 7.11 -10.32 -18.20
N ALA A 135 7.44 -11.61 -18.10
CA ALA A 135 6.47 -12.67 -17.80
C ALA A 135 6.16 -12.83 -16.30
N ARG A 136 7.01 -12.31 -15.41
CA ARG A 136 6.80 -12.25 -13.96
C ARG A 136 6.29 -10.88 -13.48
N CYS A 137 6.51 -9.83 -14.27
CA CYS A 137 6.12 -8.45 -13.96
C CYS A 137 4.80 -8.03 -14.62
N ASP A 138 4.11 -8.94 -15.30
CA ASP A 138 2.72 -8.72 -15.70
C ASP A 138 1.80 -9.10 -14.53
N PHE A 139 1.73 -8.20 -13.55
CA PHE A 139 0.93 -8.41 -12.35
C PHE A 139 -0.56 -8.10 -12.55
N GLY A 140 -0.97 -7.69 -13.75
CA GLY A 140 -2.34 -7.24 -14.03
C GLY A 140 -2.83 -6.15 -13.05
N GLU A 141 -4.15 -6.01 -12.96
CA GLU A 141 -4.78 -5.48 -11.75
C GLU A 141 -5.05 -6.67 -10.83
N MET A 142 -4.13 -6.92 -9.90
CA MET A 142 -4.52 -7.50 -8.62
C MET A 142 -5.17 -6.35 -7.85
N GLU A 143 -6.40 -6.01 -8.28
CA GLU A 143 -7.35 -5.41 -7.36
C GLU A 143 -7.53 -6.41 -6.28
#